data_AF-A0A7W7RWE0-F1
#
_entry.id   AF-A0A7W7RWE0-F1
#
_cell.length_a   1.000
_cell.length_b   1.000
_cell.length_c   1.000
_cell.angle_alpha   90.00
_cell.angle_beta   90.00
_cell.angle_gamma   90.00
#
_symmetry.space_group_name_H-M   'P 1'
#
loop_
_entity.id
_entity.type
_entity.pdbx_description
1 polymer ?
#
loop_
_entity_poly.entity_id
_entity_poly.type
_entity_poly.pdbx_seq_one_letter_code
_entity_poly.pdbx_strand_id
1 'polypeptide(L)'
;MRFPRPTLLVVLVFGAREDVQALHEEITHVLAFLGLRLSPAKTRIVHMSEAFDFLGFRLQWRRKQGTNKWYVYTFVSHQAIRTVRAKIRALTPRTSQQDLQSVLRRLNAITHGWASYFKHAVAQRTFDSLDHFTWCRVIRMLWKRHRWTWSDIRRRYTTPIGQWLPITAGGTELKRVAAIPITRYRYRGNKIPNPWTPAHT
;
A
#
# COMPACT_ATOMS: atom_id res chain seq x y z
N MET A 1 -2.24 -3.87 -32.43
CA MET A 1 -1.52 -3.53 -31.18
C MET A 1 -2.53 -2.95 -30.19
N ARG A 2 -2.93 -3.69 -29.15
CA ARG A 2 -3.96 -3.25 -28.19
C ARG A 2 -3.26 -2.42 -27.11
N PHE A 3 -3.38 -1.09 -27.17
CA PHE A 3 -2.90 -0.24 -26.09
C PHE A 3 -3.60 -0.65 -24.78
N PRO A 4 -2.88 -0.79 -23.65
CA PRO A 4 -3.53 -1.00 -22.37
C PRO A 4 -4.49 0.17 -22.09
N ARG A 5 -5.66 -0.12 -21.52
CA ARG A 5 -6.67 0.91 -21.19
C ARG A 5 -5.98 2.03 -20.38
N PRO A 6 -6.15 3.33 -20.72
CA PRO A 6 -5.59 4.42 -19.94
C PRO A 6 -6.17 4.33 -18.53
N THR A 7 -5.41 3.79 -17.58
CA THR A 7 -6.11 3.17 -16.44
C THR A 7 -6.48 4.19 -15.37
N LEU A 8 -5.69 5.26 -15.14
CA LEU A 8 -6.02 6.26 -14.12
C LEU A 8 -5.35 7.61 -14.47
N LEU A 9 -6.16 8.69 -14.53
CA LEU A 9 -5.72 10.08 -14.69
C LEU A 9 -6.08 10.87 -13.43
N VAL A 10 -5.18 11.73 -12.97
CA VAL A 10 -5.43 12.71 -11.91
C VAL A 10 -4.95 14.05 -12.40
N VAL A 11 -5.84 15.04 -12.33
CA VAL A 11 -5.53 16.44 -12.62
C VAL A 11 -5.71 17.22 -11.33
N LEU A 12 -4.69 17.99 -10.97
CA LEU A 12 -4.71 18.84 -9.78
C LEU A 12 -4.86 20.28 -10.25
N VAL A 13 -5.90 20.95 -9.74
CA VAL A 13 -6.21 22.34 -10.06
C VAL A 13 -6.11 23.14 -8.78
N PHE A 14 -5.47 24.30 -8.86
CA PHE A 14 -5.52 25.31 -7.83
C PHE A 14 -6.53 26.37 -8.27
N GLY A 15 -7.73 26.33 -7.69
CA GLY A 15 -8.84 27.17 -8.11
C GLY A 15 -10.16 26.77 -7.44
N ALA A 16 -11.23 27.44 -7.86
CA ALA A 16 -12.59 27.14 -7.44
C ALA A 16 -13.16 25.94 -8.20
N ARG A 17 -14.37 25.52 -7.85
CA ARG A 17 -14.99 24.33 -8.45
C ARG A 17 -15.30 24.55 -9.93
N GLU A 18 -15.59 25.78 -10.29
CA GLU A 18 -15.91 26.26 -11.63
C GLU A 18 -14.69 26.10 -12.55
N ASP A 19 -13.49 26.42 -12.06
CA ASP A 19 -12.23 26.24 -12.79
C ASP A 19 -11.98 24.76 -13.10
N VAL A 20 -12.32 23.87 -12.16
CA VAL A 20 -12.20 22.42 -12.36
C VAL A 20 -13.19 21.92 -13.41
N GLN A 21 -14.39 22.50 -13.47
CA GLN A 21 -15.41 22.14 -14.45
C GLN A 21 -15.01 22.59 -15.86
N ALA A 22 -14.54 23.83 -16.01
CA ALA A 22 -14.02 24.33 -17.28
C ALA A 22 -12.86 23.45 -17.79
N LEU A 23 -11.89 23.14 -16.93
CA LEU A 23 -10.77 22.27 -17.30
C LEU A 23 -11.23 20.84 -17.63
N HIS A 24 -12.24 20.33 -16.94
CA HIS A 24 -12.81 19.01 -17.25
C HIS A 24 -13.42 18.97 -18.67
N GLU A 25 -14.08 20.05 -19.11
CA GLU A 25 -14.60 20.18 -20.48
C GLU A 25 -13.48 20.23 -21.52
N GLU A 26 -12.44 21.03 -21.27
CA GLU A 26 -11.26 21.10 -22.13
C GLU A 26 -10.57 19.73 -22.30
N ILE A 27 -10.32 19.03 -21.18
CA ILE A 27 -9.75 17.68 -21.21
C ILE A 27 -10.65 16.73 -22.00
N THR A 28 -11.96 16.83 -21.83
CA THR A 28 -12.92 15.99 -22.57
C THR A 28 -12.81 16.24 -24.07
N HIS A 29 -12.67 17.50 -24.49
CA HIS A 29 -12.50 17.87 -25.89
C HIS A 29 -11.19 17.33 -26.48
N VAL A 30 -10.07 17.49 -25.77
CA VAL A 30 -8.76 16.96 -26.20
C VAL A 30 -8.77 15.43 -26.29
N LEU A 31 -9.35 14.76 -25.29
CA LEU A 31 -9.46 13.29 -25.31
C LEU A 31 -10.35 12.81 -26.47
N ALA A 32 -11.41 13.53 -26.80
CA ALA A 32 -12.28 13.18 -27.92
C ALA A 32 -11.55 13.20 -29.27
N PHE A 33 -10.64 14.17 -29.48
CA PHE A 33 -9.77 14.20 -30.66
C PHE A 33 -8.88 12.95 -30.76
N LEU A 34 -8.47 12.39 -29.62
CA LEU A 34 -7.70 11.13 -29.53
C LEU A 34 -8.58 9.86 -29.58
N GLY A 35 -9.89 9.99 -29.82
CA GLY A 35 -10.84 8.88 -29.81
C GLY A 35 -11.12 8.30 -28.42
N LEU A 36 -10.76 9.02 -27.35
CA LEU A 36 -10.97 8.62 -25.96
C LEU A 36 -12.15 9.38 -25.35
N ARG A 37 -12.82 8.76 -24.37
CA ARG A 37 -13.91 9.39 -23.60
C ARG A 37 -13.73 9.13 -22.12
N LEU A 38 -13.94 10.14 -21.30
CA LEU A 38 -14.01 9.98 -19.85
C LEU A 38 -15.28 9.22 -19.48
N SER A 39 -15.16 8.29 -18.53
CA SER A 39 -16.29 7.52 -18.01
C SER A 39 -16.95 8.29 -16.87
N PRO A 40 -18.20 8.77 -16.99
CA PRO A 40 -18.87 9.52 -15.93
C PRO A 40 -18.91 8.78 -14.59
N ALA A 41 -19.06 7.45 -14.63
CA ALA A 41 -19.07 6.60 -13.44
C ALA A 41 -17.70 6.49 -12.71
N LYS A 42 -16.60 6.90 -13.35
CA LYS A 42 -15.23 6.79 -12.81
C LYS A 42 -14.60 8.15 -12.54
N THR A 43 -15.09 9.20 -13.19
CA THR A 43 -14.62 10.56 -13.01
C THR A 43 -15.32 11.17 -11.80
N ARG A 44 -14.54 11.83 -10.95
CA ARG A 44 -15.06 12.56 -9.78
C ARG A 44 -14.22 13.81 -9.55
N ILE A 45 -14.89 14.88 -9.14
CA ILE A 45 -14.24 16.09 -8.63
C ILE A 45 -14.27 15.99 -7.11
N VAL A 46 -13.10 16.04 -6.48
CA VAL A 46 -12.94 15.88 -5.02
C VAL A 46 -11.99 16.96 -4.53
N HIS A 47 -12.36 17.62 -3.44
CA HIS A 47 -11.47 18.57 -2.80
C HIS A 47 -10.35 17.86 -2.03
N MET A 48 -9.13 18.39 -2.05
CA MET A 48 -7.94 17.69 -1.55
C MET A 48 -7.95 17.43 -0.02
N SER A 49 -8.79 18.17 0.73
CA SER A 49 -9.01 17.95 2.16
C SER A 49 -9.79 16.65 2.47
N GLU A 50 -10.70 16.24 1.59
CA GLU A 50 -11.54 15.05 1.73
C GLU A 50 -10.74 13.75 1.51
N ALA A 51 -9.58 13.89 0.88
CA ALA A 51 -8.72 12.82 0.39
C ALA A 51 -9.31 12.03 -0.78
N PHE A 52 -8.42 11.46 -1.59
CA PHE A 52 -8.81 10.49 -2.61
C PHE A 52 -7.77 9.38 -2.74
N ASP A 53 -8.23 8.23 -3.23
CA ASP A 53 -7.39 7.08 -3.48
C ASP A 53 -6.92 7.05 -4.94
N PHE A 54 -5.62 6.86 -5.15
CA PHE A 54 -4.98 6.71 -6.46
C PHE A 54 -3.80 5.74 -6.37
N LEU A 55 -3.74 4.74 -7.26
CA LEU A 55 -2.70 3.70 -7.28
C LEU A 55 -2.46 3.00 -5.93
N GLY A 56 -3.51 2.88 -5.11
CA GLY A 56 -3.45 2.29 -3.78
C GLY A 56 -2.94 3.23 -2.68
N PHE A 57 -2.59 4.47 -3.01
CA PHE A 57 -2.27 5.54 -2.06
C PHE A 57 -3.51 6.39 -1.78
N ARG A 58 -3.69 6.78 -0.52
CA ARG A 58 -4.68 7.78 -0.13
C ARG A 58 -3.97 9.12 0.04
N LEU A 59 -4.22 10.06 -0.86
CA LEU A 59 -3.64 11.40 -0.83
C LEU A 59 -4.56 12.32 -0.04
N GLN A 60 -4.02 13.03 0.94
CA GLN A 60 -4.80 13.99 1.73
C GLN A 60 -3.99 15.23 2.06
N TRP A 61 -4.58 16.40 1.82
CA TRP A 61 -4.02 17.67 2.25
C TRP A 61 -4.30 17.87 3.74
N ARG A 62 -3.25 17.97 4.55
CA ARG A 62 -3.34 18.15 6.01
C ARG A 62 -2.35 19.19 6.50
N ARG A 63 -2.76 19.91 7.54
CA ARG A 63 -1.87 20.77 8.32
C ARG A 63 -0.89 19.90 9.11
N LYS A 64 0.40 20.21 9.02
CA LYS A 64 1.42 19.59 9.86
C LYS A 64 1.17 20.01 11.32
N GLN A 65 1.08 19.04 12.22
CA GLN A 65 0.90 19.33 13.65
C GLN A 65 2.03 20.23 14.16
N GLY A 66 1.67 21.24 14.95
CA GLY A 66 2.61 22.21 15.51
C GLY A 66 3.07 23.29 14.53
N THR A 67 2.56 23.36 13.30
CA THR A 67 2.88 24.43 12.36
C THR A 67 1.63 24.92 11.61
N ASN A 68 1.76 26.05 10.91
CA ASN A 68 0.77 26.54 9.95
C ASN A 68 1.05 26.08 8.51
N LYS A 69 1.97 25.11 8.33
CA LYS A 69 2.33 24.58 7.02
C LYS A 69 1.43 23.42 6.64
N TRP A 70 0.91 23.45 5.42
CA TRP A 70 0.09 22.39 4.85
C TRP A 70 0.91 21.52 3.90
N TYR A 71 0.70 20.21 3.99
CA TYR A 71 1.37 19.24 3.14
C TYR A 71 0.38 18.20 2.62
N VAL A 72 0.69 17.64 1.46
CA VAL A 72 0.01 16.45 0.96
C VAL A 72 0.64 15.23 1.63
N TYR A 73 -0.13 14.53 2.44
CA TYR A 73 0.25 13.28 3.03
C TYR A 73 -0.23 12.12 2.15
N THR A 74 0.68 11.19 1.88
CA THR A 74 0.37 9.93 1.18
C THR A 74 0.27 8.81 2.21
N PHE A 75 -0.93 8.26 2.38
CA PHE A 75 -1.18 7.08 3.21
C PHE A 75 -1.40 5.86 2.33
N VAL A 76 -1.43 4.67 2.93
CA VAL A 76 -1.87 3.45 2.25
C VAL A 76 -3.40 3.42 2.25
N SER A 77 -4.02 3.19 1.08
CA SER A 77 -5.47 3.08 0.98
C SER A 77 -6.01 1.87 1.76
N HIS A 78 -7.24 1.98 2.25
CA HIS A 78 -7.92 0.87 2.94
C HIS A 78 -8.05 -0.36 2.04
N GLN A 79 -8.28 -0.14 0.74
CA GLN A 79 -8.39 -1.23 -0.24
C GLN A 79 -7.07 -1.98 -0.41
N ALA A 80 -5.93 -1.27 -0.46
CA ALA A 80 -4.61 -1.91 -0.54
C ALA A 80 -4.32 -2.77 0.70
N ILE A 81 -4.64 -2.27 1.91
CA ILE A 81 -4.49 -3.01 3.16
C ILE A 81 -5.39 -4.25 3.17
N ARG A 82 -6.66 -4.11 2.76
CA ARG A 82 -7.62 -5.22 2.68
C ARG A 82 -7.13 -6.31 1.73
N THR A 83 -6.59 -5.92 0.58
CA THR A 83 -6.08 -6.84 -0.43
C THR A 83 -4.88 -7.66 0.08
N VAL A 84 -3.89 -7.03 0.72
CA VAL A 84 -2.74 -7.77 1.27
C VAL A 84 -3.16 -8.67 2.44
N ARG A 85 -4.07 -8.21 3.32
CA ARG A 85 -4.63 -9.04 4.39
C ARG A 85 -5.38 -10.25 3.84
N ALA A 86 -6.11 -10.11 2.73
CA ALA A 86 -6.78 -11.22 2.06
C ALA A 86 -5.78 -12.26 1.54
N LYS A 87 -4.68 -11.81 0.90
CA LYS A 87 -3.59 -12.71 0.45
C LYS A 87 -2.96 -13.48 1.62
N ILE A 88 -2.65 -12.79 2.72
CA ILE A 88 -2.12 -13.42 3.94
C ILE A 88 -3.10 -14.46 4.49
N ARG A 89 -4.41 -14.16 4.52
CA ARG A 89 -5.44 -15.11 4.97
C ARG A 89 -5.47 -16.37 4.10
N ALA A 90 -5.41 -16.19 2.78
CA ALA A 90 -5.42 -17.29 1.82
C ALA A 90 -4.20 -18.22 1.96
N LEU A 91 -3.04 -17.68 2.37
CA LEU A 91 -1.83 -18.47 2.65
C LEU A 91 -1.79 -19.09 4.05
N THR A 92 -2.66 -18.65 4.96
CA THR A 92 -2.72 -19.14 6.34
C THR A 92 -4.07 -19.77 6.74
N PRO A 93 -4.66 -20.69 5.95
CA PRO A 93 -5.85 -21.43 6.41
C PRO A 93 -5.54 -22.21 7.69
N ARG A 94 -6.49 -22.26 8.64
CA ARG A 94 -6.28 -22.94 9.94
C ARG A 94 -6.06 -24.44 9.81
N THR A 95 -6.58 -25.06 8.75
CA THR A 95 -6.46 -26.48 8.44
C THR A 95 -5.38 -26.77 7.40
N SER A 96 -4.57 -25.75 7.03
CA SER A 96 -3.52 -25.93 6.04
C SER A 96 -2.50 -26.97 6.50
N GLN A 97 -2.20 -27.93 5.64
CA GLN A 97 -1.11 -28.91 5.80
C GLN A 97 0.13 -28.53 4.98
N GLN A 98 0.16 -27.33 4.40
CA GLN A 98 1.31 -26.87 3.64
C GLN A 98 2.55 -26.79 4.53
N ASP A 99 3.70 -27.14 3.95
CA ASP A 99 5.00 -26.96 4.59
C ASP A 99 5.17 -25.52 5.08
N LEU A 100 5.64 -25.38 6.33
CA LEU A 100 5.76 -24.09 6.99
C LEU A 100 6.82 -23.23 6.30
N GLN A 101 7.95 -23.80 5.86
CA GLN A 101 9.01 -23.05 5.18
C GLN A 101 8.48 -22.41 3.88
N SER A 102 7.72 -23.16 3.08
CA SER A 102 7.04 -22.68 1.88
C SER A 102 6.04 -21.54 2.19
N VAL A 103 5.24 -21.68 3.24
CA VAL A 103 4.30 -20.63 3.68
C VAL A 103 5.05 -19.36 4.09
N LEU A 104 6.10 -19.48 4.90
CA LEU A 104 6.92 -18.34 5.33
C LEU A 104 7.57 -17.63 4.14
N ARG A 105 8.11 -18.38 3.18
CA ARG A 105 8.72 -17.83 1.95
C ARG A 105 7.70 -17.01 1.15
N ARG A 106 6.49 -17.54 0.95
CA ARG A 106 5.42 -16.85 0.22
C ARG A 106 4.91 -15.61 0.95
N LEU A 107 4.74 -15.71 2.28
CA LEU A 107 4.37 -14.57 3.11
C LEU A 107 5.39 -13.44 2.97
N ASN A 108 6.68 -13.74 3.17
CA ASN A 108 7.76 -12.77 3.05
C ASN A 108 7.78 -12.10 1.66
N ALA A 109 7.65 -12.88 0.58
CA ALA A 109 7.66 -12.33 -0.78
C ALA A 109 6.51 -11.32 -0.99
N ILE A 110 5.29 -11.67 -0.55
CA ILE A 110 4.13 -10.80 -0.71
C ILE A 110 4.24 -9.56 0.17
N THR A 111 4.57 -9.72 1.45
CA THR A 111 4.56 -8.62 2.41
C THR A 111 5.73 -7.67 2.17
N HIS A 112 6.93 -8.16 1.84
CA HIS A 112 8.07 -7.31 1.53
C HIS A 112 7.91 -6.60 0.19
N GLY A 113 7.39 -7.27 -0.85
CA GLY A 113 7.07 -6.61 -2.11
C GLY A 113 6.05 -5.48 -1.92
N TRP A 114 4.99 -5.76 -1.15
CA TRP A 114 3.96 -4.77 -0.81
C TRP A 114 4.53 -3.58 -0.01
N ALA A 115 5.35 -3.83 1.01
CA ALA A 115 5.94 -2.76 1.78
C ALA A 115 7.02 -1.98 1.04
N SER A 116 7.79 -2.64 0.15
CA SER A 116 8.72 -1.94 -0.73
C SER A 116 8.01 -0.95 -1.65
N TYR A 117 6.81 -1.29 -2.14
CA TYR A 117 5.97 -0.37 -2.90
C TYR A 117 5.42 0.79 -2.04
N PHE A 118 4.94 0.48 -0.83
CA PHE A 118 4.33 1.47 0.07
C PHE A 118 5.31 2.21 1.00
N LYS A 119 6.62 1.95 0.92
CA LYS A 119 7.64 2.59 1.80
C LYS A 119 7.71 4.11 1.66
N HIS A 120 7.13 4.66 0.59
CA HIS A 120 7.04 6.09 0.34
C HIS A 120 5.82 6.76 0.99
N ALA A 121 4.87 5.97 1.51
CA ALA A 121 3.74 6.46 2.27
C ALA A 121 4.06 6.59 3.77
N VAL A 122 3.22 7.31 4.50
CA VAL A 122 3.20 7.28 5.97
C VAL A 122 2.58 5.95 6.40
N ALA A 123 3.41 4.90 6.38
CA ALA A 123 2.95 3.52 6.48
C ALA A 123 3.49 2.76 7.69
N GLN A 124 4.37 3.34 8.53
CA GLN A 124 5.01 2.62 9.65
C GLN A 124 4.00 1.89 10.55
N ARG A 125 3.00 2.60 11.08
CA ARG A 125 1.93 2.01 11.90
C ARG A 125 1.12 0.93 11.14
N THR A 126 0.98 1.09 9.83
CA THR A 126 0.31 0.10 8.99
C THR A 126 1.17 -1.16 8.84
N PHE A 127 2.49 -1.01 8.71
CA PHE A 127 3.45 -2.12 8.67
C PHE A 127 3.46 -2.88 9.99
N ASP A 128 3.51 -2.18 11.13
CA ASP A 128 3.43 -2.80 12.46
C ASP A 128 2.12 -3.58 12.65
N SER A 129 0.99 -2.99 12.23
CA SER A 129 -0.31 -3.67 12.26
C SER A 129 -0.35 -4.91 11.36
N LEU A 130 0.31 -4.86 10.19
CA LEU A 130 0.39 -5.97 9.27
C LEU A 130 1.30 -7.09 9.80
N ASP A 131 2.41 -6.75 10.46
CA ASP A 131 3.30 -7.69 11.15
C ASP A 131 2.54 -8.44 12.23
N HIS A 132 1.86 -7.72 13.13
CA HIS A 132 1.05 -8.33 14.19
C HIS A 132 -0.05 -9.24 13.60
N PHE A 133 -0.75 -8.76 12.57
CA PHE A 133 -1.77 -9.56 11.88
C PHE A 133 -1.20 -10.85 11.28
N THR A 134 -0.06 -10.75 10.59
CA THR A 134 0.60 -11.91 9.95
C THR A 134 1.07 -12.90 10.98
N TRP A 135 1.72 -12.43 12.05
CA TRP A 135 2.17 -13.25 13.18
C TRP A 135 0.99 -14.00 13.83
N CYS A 136 -0.10 -13.30 14.17
CA CYS A 136 -1.28 -13.94 14.76
C CYS A 136 -1.88 -15.02 13.85
N ARG A 137 -1.84 -14.83 12.52
CA ARG A 137 -2.34 -15.82 11.56
C ARG A 137 -1.48 -17.08 11.54
N VAL A 138 -0.16 -16.93 11.51
CA VAL A 138 0.78 -18.05 11.53
C VAL A 138 0.67 -18.80 12.86
N ILE A 139 0.67 -18.11 14.00
CA ILE A 139 0.51 -18.74 15.31
C ILE A 139 -0.80 -19.51 15.42
N ARG A 140 -1.93 -18.93 14.99
CA ARG A 140 -3.24 -19.63 15.02
C ARG A 140 -3.28 -20.85 14.09
N MET A 141 -2.58 -20.80 12.96
CA MET A 141 -2.46 -21.94 12.05
C MET A 141 -1.68 -23.08 12.73
N LEU A 142 -0.53 -22.77 13.33
CA LEU A 142 0.30 -23.76 14.03
C LEU A 142 -0.40 -24.33 15.28
N TRP A 143 -1.04 -23.45 16.05
CA TRP A 143 -1.87 -23.81 17.19
C TRP A 143 -2.90 -24.88 16.83
N LYS A 144 -3.65 -24.66 15.73
CA LYS A 144 -4.68 -25.60 15.28
C LYS A 144 -4.07 -26.87 14.66
N ARG A 145 -3.02 -26.74 13.86
CA ARG A 145 -2.34 -27.87 13.20
C ARG A 145 -1.79 -28.87 14.20
N HIS A 146 -1.14 -28.39 15.26
CA HIS A 146 -0.45 -29.24 16.23
C HIS A 146 -1.26 -29.49 17.51
N ARG A 147 -2.51 -28.98 17.59
CA ARG A 147 -3.36 -29.07 18.78
C ARG A 147 -2.66 -28.59 20.06
N TRP A 148 -1.83 -27.56 19.92
CA TRP A 148 -1.06 -27.02 21.04
C TRP A 148 -1.94 -26.27 22.04
N THR A 149 -1.44 -26.08 23.25
CA THR A 149 -1.99 -25.10 24.19
C THR A 149 -1.30 -23.74 24.01
N TRP A 150 -1.83 -22.68 24.63
CA TRP A 150 -1.11 -21.40 24.66
C TRP A 150 0.22 -21.50 25.40
N SER A 151 0.31 -22.35 26.42
CA SER A 151 1.55 -22.63 27.15
C SER A 151 2.61 -23.25 26.25
N ASP A 152 2.23 -24.17 25.35
CA ASP A 152 3.16 -24.74 24.36
C ASP A 152 3.70 -23.69 23.40
N ILE A 153 2.84 -22.78 22.94
CA ILE A 153 3.24 -21.69 22.05
C ILE A 153 4.25 -20.78 22.76
N ARG A 154 3.97 -20.37 24.01
CA ARG A 154 4.90 -19.54 24.78
C ARG A 154 6.22 -20.27 24.99
N ARG A 155 6.19 -21.53 25.42
CA ARG A 155 7.41 -22.33 25.61
C ARG A 155 8.28 -22.43 24.34
N ARG A 156 7.66 -22.49 23.16
CA ARG A 156 8.38 -22.64 21.87
C ARG A 156 8.87 -21.33 21.28
N TYR A 157 8.10 -20.25 21.44
CA TYR A 157 8.31 -18.98 20.75
C TYR A 157 8.57 -17.82 21.69
N THR A 158 8.84 -18.05 22.98
CA THR A 158 9.30 -17.01 23.89
C THR A 158 10.57 -17.44 24.60
N THR A 159 11.44 -16.47 24.85
CA THR A 159 12.63 -16.63 25.69
C THR A 159 12.24 -16.73 27.17
N PRO A 160 13.14 -17.19 28.06
CA PRO A 160 12.89 -17.19 29.51
C PRO A 160 12.53 -15.81 30.08
N ILE A 161 13.01 -14.74 29.45
CA ILE A 161 12.71 -13.34 29.80
C ILE A 161 11.41 -12.81 29.15
N GLY A 162 10.64 -13.67 28.47
CA GLY A 162 9.32 -13.35 27.91
C GLY A 162 9.33 -12.66 26.54
N GLN A 163 10.48 -12.49 25.89
CA GLN A 163 10.57 -11.91 24.55
C GLN A 163 10.18 -12.94 23.49
N TRP A 164 9.39 -12.52 22.49
CA TRP A 164 9.00 -13.39 21.38
C TRP A 164 10.16 -13.68 20.44
N LEU A 165 10.40 -14.96 20.17
CA LEU A 165 11.32 -15.44 19.17
C LEU A 165 10.69 -15.37 17.77
N PRO A 166 11.50 -15.15 16.73
CA PRO A 166 11.00 -15.19 15.37
C PRO A 166 10.52 -16.60 14.98
N ILE A 167 9.49 -16.66 14.13
CA ILE A 167 8.99 -17.95 13.62
C ILE A 167 9.89 -18.38 12.48
N THR A 168 10.57 -19.52 12.66
CA THR A 168 11.49 -20.09 11.68
C THR A 168 11.08 -21.51 11.27
N ALA A 169 11.36 -21.87 10.02
CA ALA A 169 11.20 -23.23 9.50
C ALA A 169 12.15 -23.45 8.32
N GLY A 170 12.91 -24.55 8.32
CA GLY A 170 13.84 -24.89 7.23
C GLY A 170 14.79 -23.74 6.86
N GLY A 171 15.34 -23.03 7.85
CA GLY A 171 16.21 -21.86 7.62
C GLY A 171 15.50 -20.60 7.08
N THR A 172 14.18 -20.61 6.93
CA THR A 172 13.38 -19.42 6.56
C THR A 172 12.72 -18.83 7.79
N GLU A 173 12.95 -17.54 8.02
CA GLU A 173 12.32 -16.76 9.09
C GLU A 173 11.13 -15.95 8.56
N LEU A 174 10.06 -15.79 9.35
CA LEU A 174 9.03 -14.78 9.11
C LEU A 174 9.59 -13.38 9.35
N LYS A 175 9.88 -12.66 8.28
CA LYS A 175 10.52 -11.35 8.35
C LYS A 175 9.51 -10.25 8.69
N ARG A 176 9.94 -9.30 9.51
CA ARG A 176 9.16 -8.12 9.88
C ARG A 176 9.12 -7.13 8.72
N VAL A 177 7.92 -6.75 8.32
CA VAL A 177 7.62 -5.74 7.33
C VAL A 177 8.01 -4.36 7.82
N ALA A 178 7.79 -4.08 9.12
CA ALA A 178 8.13 -2.81 9.75
C ALA A 178 9.63 -2.51 9.81
N ALA A 179 10.49 -3.51 9.53
CA ALA A 179 11.93 -3.32 9.41
C ALA A 179 12.32 -2.61 8.10
N ILE A 180 11.44 -2.54 7.10
CA ILE A 180 11.68 -1.79 5.87
C ILE A 180 11.60 -0.29 6.20
N PRO A 181 12.66 0.49 5.96
CA PRO A 181 12.66 1.90 6.30
C PRO A 181 11.68 2.67 5.42
N ILE A 182 10.83 3.47 6.07
CA ILE A 182 10.00 4.45 5.38
C ILE A 182 10.91 5.53 4.80
N THR A 183 10.89 5.68 3.48
CA THR A 183 11.70 6.66 2.76
C THR A 183 10.77 7.64 2.07
N ARG A 184 10.81 8.91 2.46
CA ARG A 184 9.96 9.91 1.79
C ARG A 184 10.38 10.06 0.33
N TYR A 185 9.42 10.17 -0.56
CA TYR A 185 9.71 10.47 -1.95
C TYR A 185 10.40 11.83 -2.04
N ARG A 186 11.62 11.86 -2.59
CA ARG A 186 12.36 13.11 -2.78
C ARG A 186 11.79 13.81 -4.00
N TYR A 187 11.36 15.07 -3.83
CA TYR A 187 10.93 15.90 -4.95
C TYR A 187 12.04 15.95 -6.01
N ARG A 188 11.73 15.48 -7.22
CA ARG A 188 12.65 15.51 -8.37
C ARG A 188 12.45 16.76 -9.25
N GLY A 189 11.42 17.55 -8.97
CA GLY A 189 11.03 18.72 -9.76
C GLY A 189 10.90 18.42 -11.26
N ASN A 190 11.21 19.41 -12.08
CA ASN A 190 11.14 19.32 -13.54
C ASN A 190 12.33 18.57 -14.15
N LYS A 191 13.16 17.89 -13.34
CA LYS A 191 14.32 17.10 -13.82
C LYS A 191 13.90 15.77 -14.44
N ILE A 192 12.62 15.43 -14.43
CA ILE A 192 12.09 14.29 -15.18
C ILE A 192 11.90 14.80 -16.61
N PRO A 193 12.68 14.30 -17.59
CA PRO A 193 12.53 14.73 -18.97
C PRO A 193 11.11 14.42 -19.44
N ASN A 194 10.40 15.45 -19.85
CA ASN A 194 9.07 15.33 -20.44
C ASN A 194 9.24 15.30 -21.97
N PRO A 195 8.77 14.24 -22.66
CA PRO A 195 8.91 14.15 -24.12
C PRO A 195 8.13 15.23 -24.88
N TRP A 196 7.24 15.96 -24.20
CA TRP A 196 6.38 16.99 -24.80
C TRP A 196 6.88 18.41 -24.57
N THR A 197 7.95 18.61 -23.80
CA THR A 197 8.56 19.95 -23.67
C THR A 197 9.62 20.10 -24.76
N PRO A 198 9.49 21.05 -25.70
CA PRO A 198 10.54 21.29 -26.68
C PRO A 198 11.83 21.68 -25.94
N ALA A 199 12.96 21.10 -26.34
CA ALA A 199 14.25 21.51 -25.80
C ALA A 199 14.45 22.98 -26.15
N HIS A 200 14.48 23.86 -25.15
CA HIS A 200 14.83 25.25 -25.36
C HIS A 200 16.24 25.29 -25.95
N THR A 201 16.36 25.77 -27.18
CA THR A 201 17.62 26.04 -27.87
C THR A 201 18.22 27.34 -27.34
#